data_AF-A0A645EDL9-F1
#
_entry.id   AF-A0A645EDL9-F1
#
_cell.length_a   1.000
_cell.length_b   1.000
_cell.length_c   1.000
_cell.angle_alpha   90.00
_cell.angle_beta   90.00
_cell.angle_gamma   90.00
#
_symmetry.space_group_name_H-M   'P 1'
#
loop_
_entity.id
_entity.type
_entity.pdbx_description
1 polymer ?
#
loop_
_entity_poly.entity_id
_entity_poly.type
_entity_poly.pdbx_seq_one_letter_code
_entity_poly.pdbx_strand_id
1 'polypeptide(L)'
;MYDLLKEPIAGTGPGAKFGDMPVRGKTGTSSDYVDISFAGLTPYYSGAVWIGYDNNDKLEPEIRGSNNSATLWGKIMKPIHEGLEIKDIQKPAGIVTAYISKDSGKIPTELTKRDPRGNRVSSEIFIEGTQPTTLDDVHVELEVTKGADGKYYLATEFTPKDKVEKRVFIKREHKYDVKLEDDAYLAPTEKDPTKPEDKPQTKPETPGTTTPSGTGTTPGGTGTTPGGTDPTKPGSPNDPTNPTKPGDPTPPPVKPNP
;
A
#
# COMPACT_ATOMS: atom_id res chain seq x y z
N MET A 1 -7.75 18.69 11.34
CA MET A 1 -6.83 19.84 11.21
C MET A 1 -5.72 19.83 12.25
N TYR A 2 -6.02 19.80 13.57
CA TYR A 2 -5.01 19.81 14.63
C TYR A 2 -3.88 18.77 14.43
N ASP A 3 -4.24 17.53 14.08
CA ASP A 3 -3.27 16.47 13.80
C ASP A 3 -2.43 16.69 12.53
N LEU A 4 -3.03 17.21 11.45
CA LEU A 4 -2.30 17.55 10.21
C LEU A 4 -1.22 18.62 10.47
N LEU A 5 -1.48 19.52 11.42
CA LEU A 5 -0.52 20.55 11.85
C LEU A 5 0.57 20.02 12.80
N LYS A 6 0.68 18.70 13.02
CA LYS A 6 1.84 18.06 13.67
C LYS A 6 3.04 18.00 12.72
N GLU A 7 2.84 17.60 11.46
CA GLU A 7 3.95 17.35 10.53
C GLU A 7 4.81 18.57 10.20
N PRO A 8 4.26 19.79 9.97
CA PRO A 8 5.09 20.96 9.72
C PRO A 8 6.03 21.30 10.89
N ILE A 9 5.71 20.86 12.11
CA ILE A 9 6.53 21.04 13.32
C ILE A 9 7.66 20.00 13.42
N ALA A 10 7.61 18.92 12.63
CA ALA A 10 8.75 18.03 12.38
C ALA A 10 9.54 18.41 11.12
N GLY A 11 8.87 18.96 10.10
CA GLY A 11 9.46 19.35 8.82
C GLY A 11 9.93 20.81 8.74
N THR A 12 9.02 21.73 8.38
CA THR A 12 9.39 23.09 7.93
C THR A 12 9.52 24.15 9.02
N GLY A 13 8.97 23.91 10.21
CA GLY A 13 9.00 24.84 11.35
C GLY A 13 9.39 24.22 12.71
N PRO A 14 10.42 23.34 12.80
CA PRO A 14 10.83 22.72 14.06
C PRO A 14 11.25 23.71 15.15
N GLY A 15 11.69 24.93 14.77
CA GLY A 15 12.04 26.01 15.70
C GLY A 15 10.87 26.53 16.54
N ALA A 16 9.63 26.22 16.18
CA ALA A 16 8.46 26.55 17.00
C ALA A 16 8.35 25.70 18.28
N LYS A 17 9.06 24.57 18.38
CA LYS A 17 9.04 23.73 19.59
C LYS A 17 9.78 24.43 20.75
N PHE A 18 9.18 24.42 21.94
CA PHE A 18 9.82 24.84 23.18
C PHE A 18 9.43 23.87 24.30
N GLY A 19 10.43 23.19 24.89
CA GLY A 19 10.18 22.12 25.87
C GLY A 19 9.23 21.05 25.34
N ASP A 20 8.40 20.52 26.23
CA ASP A 20 7.49 19.40 25.95
C ASP A 20 6.04 19.83 25.64
N MET A 21 5.75 21.14 25.63
CA MET A 21 4.41 21.65 25.33
C MET A 21 4.01 21.29 23.88
N PRO A 22 2.85 20.63 23.65
CA PRO A 22 2.38 20.30 22.31
C PRO A 22 2.12 21.53 21.44
N VAL A 23 3.03 21.78 20.50
CA VAL A 23 2.90 22.80 19.45
C VAL A 23 2.30 22.20 18.19
N ARG A 24 1.40 22.93 17.54
CA ARG A 24 0.97 22.73 16.15
C ARG A 24 1.13 24.04 15.38
N GLY A 25 1.27 23.97 14.07
CA GLY A 25 1.35 25.18 13.25
C GLY A 25 1.76 24.93 11.81
N LYS A 26 1.88 26.00 11.05
CA LYS A 26 2.29 25.96 9.64
C LYS A 26 3.14 27.17 9.29
N THR A 27 4.19 26.92 8.51
CA THR A 27 5.00 27.96 7.87
C THR A 27 4.34 28.49 6.59
N GLY A 28 4.46 29.79 6.35
CA GLY A 28 4.22 30.45 5.08
C GLY A 28 5.50 31.11 4.53
N THR A 29 5.59 31.20 3.22
CA THR A 29 6.63 31.91 2.47
C THR A 29 5.90 32.54 1.28
N SER A 30 6.08 33.84 1.03
CA SER A 30 5.51 34.45 -0.18
C SER A 30 6.42 34.23 -1.39
N SER A 31 5.86 34.44 -2.58
CA SER A 31 6.65 34.48 -3.83
C SER A 31 7.79 35.49 -3.71
N ASP A 32 8.89 35.22 -4.41
CA ASP A 32 10.11 36.05 -4.37
C ASP A 32 10.77 36.22 -2.98
N TYR A 33 10.27 35.53 -1.95
CA TYR A 33 10.75 35.60 -0.57
C TYR A 33 10.71 37.01 0.04
N VAL A 34 9.64 37.77 -0.22
CA VAL A 34 9.44 39.10 0.43
C VAL A 34 8.90 38.96 1.86
N ASP A 35 8.21 37.85 2.15
CA ASP A 35 7.70 37.50 3.49
C ASP A 35 8.06 36.07 3.89
N ILE A 36 8.27 35.88 5.19
CA ILE A 36 8.08 34.58 5.85
C ILE A 36 7.11 34.72 7.02
N SER A 37 6.36 33.66 7.28
CA SER A 37 5.43 33.62 8.41
C SER A 37 5.35 32.25 9.06
N PHE A 38 4.92 32.23 10.31
CA PHE A 38 4.53 31.03 11.03
C PHE A 38 3.29 31.33 11.87
N ALA A 39 2.22 30.58 11.62
CA ALA A 39 1.02 30.58 12.45
C ALA A 39 1.01 29.29 13.27
N GLY A 40 0.95 29.42 14.60
CA GLY A 40 1.06 28.31 15.52
C GLY A 40 0.10 28.41 16.71
N LEU A 41 -0.08 27.28 17.38
CA LEU A 41 -0.91 27.18 18.58
C LEU A 41 -0.44 26.07 19.52
N THR A 42 -0.78 26.26 20.79
CA THR A 42 -0.71 25.29 21.87
C THR A 42 -2.13 25.07 22.44
N PRO A 43 -2.33 24.20 23.43
CA PRO A 43 -3.60 24.08 24.14
C PRO A 43 -3.98 25.29 25.03
N TYR A 44 -3.17 26.35 25.05
CA TYR A 44 -3.41 27.58 25.81
C TYR A 44 -3.54 28.80 24.91
N TYR A 45 -2.66 28.95 23.91
CA TYR A 45 -2.55 30.16 23.10
C TYR A 45 -2.35 29.86 21.62
N SER A 46 -2.88 30.74 20.77
CA SER A 46 -2.56 30.82 19.35
C SER A 46 -1.89 32.15 19.03
N GLY A 47 -1.05 32.17 18.00
CA GLY A 47 -0.39 33.39 17.56
C GLY A 47 0.28 33.21 16.21
N ALA A 48 0.60 34.31 15.54
CA ALA A 48 1.35 34.32 14.30
C ALA A 48 2.55 35.26 14.41
N VAL A 49 3.64 34.90 13.74
CA VAL A 49 4.80 35.76 13.51
C VAL A 49 4.95 35.92 12.00
N TRP A 50 5.10 37.17 11.57
CA TRP A 50 5.45 37.57 10.20
C TRP A 50 6.79 38.32 10.24
N ILE A 51 7.61 38.13 9.21
CA ILE A 51 8.87 38.84 9.00
C ILE A 51 8.93 39.22 7.53
N GLY A 52 9.07 40.51 7.26
CA GLY A 52 9.18 41.14 5.94
C GLY A 52 9.78 42.54 6.10
N TYR A 53 10.07 43.22 4.99
CA TYR A 53 10.45 44.64 4.99
C TYR A 53 9.25 45.51 4.61
N ASP A 54 9.13 46.71 5.21
CA ASP A 54 8.01 47.63 4.96
C ASP A 54 7.89 48.07 3.48
N ASN A 55 8.99 48.00 2.72
CA ASN A 55 9.06 48.31 1.29
C ASN A 55 8.83 47.10 0.37
N ASN A 56 8.60 45.91 0.91
CA ASN A 56 8.49 44.63 0.18
C ASN A 56 9.75 44.22 -0.59
N ASP A 57 10.94 44.65 -0.16
CA ASP A 57 12.20 44.09 -0.68
C ASP A 57 12.30 42.58 -0.37
N LYS A 58 13.06 41.85 -1.21
CA LYS A 58 13.30 40.43 -0.98
C LYS A 58 14.14 40.25 0.28
N LEU A 59 13.71 39.36 1.16
CA LEU A 59 14.47 38.98 2.36
C LEU A 59 15.88 38.51 2.00
N GLU A 60 16.87 38.78 2.86
CA GLU A 60 18.23 38.28 2.67
C GLU A 60 18.28 36.74 2.68
N PRO A 61 19.13 36.09 1.87
CA PRO A 61 19.13 34.63 1.67
C PRO A 61 19.10 33.80 2.97
N GLU A 62 19.81 34.24 4.00
CA GLU A 62 19.96 33.58 5.29
C GLU A 62 18.64 33.55 6.09
N ILE A 63 17.77 34.55 5.90
CA ILE A 63 16.52 34.69 6.65
C ILE A 63 15.29 34.14 5.91
N ARG A 64 15.38 33.83 4.60
CA ARG A 64 14.27 33.31 3.74
C ARG A 64 13.63 32.00 4.22
N GLY A 65 14.29 31.25 5.09
CA GLY A 65 13.70 30.04 5.67
C GLY A 65 12.62 30.36 6.70
N SER A 66 11.37 30.00 6.45
CA SER A 66 10.25 30.22 7.39
C SER A 66 10.36 29.47 8.73
N ASN A 67 11.40 28.67 8.93
CA ASN A 67 11.77 28.22 10.27
C ASN A 67 12.28 29.38 11.15
N ASN A 68 12.71 30.52 10.59
CA ASN A 68 13.12 31.71 11.34
C ASN A 68 11.94 32.37 12.06
N SER A 69 10.80 32.56 11.36
CA SER A 69 9.55 33.05 11.98
C SER A 69 8.98 32.03 12.98
N ALA A 70 9.09 30.73 12.69
CA ALA A 70 8.77 29.66 13.65
C ALA A 70 9.64 29.72 14.91
N THR A 71 10.95 29.96 14.76
CA THR A 71 11.91 30.11 15.87
C THR A 71 11.61 31.35 16.72
N LEU A 72 11.25 32.46 16.10
CA LEU A 72 10.84 33.67 16.82
C LEU A 72 9.51 33.43 17.57
N TRP A 73 8.53 32.76 16.96
CA TRP A 73 7.30 32.35 17.64
C TRP A 73 7.58 31.46 18.86
N GLY A 74 8.45 30.46 18.73
CA GLY A 74 8.85 29.59 19.83
C GLY A 74 9.55 30.34 20.98
N LYS A 75 10.41 31.31 20.64
CA LYS A 75 11.08 32.20 21.62
C LYS A 75 10.10 33.11 22.37
N ILE A 76 9.04 33.59 21.70
CA ILE A 76 7.97 34.40 22.31
C ILE A 76 7.07 33.52 23.19
N MET A 77 6.68 32.35 22.70
CA MET A 77 5.76 31.46 23.42
C MET A 77 6.40 30.80 24.64
N LYS A 78 7.70 30.51 24.63
CA LYS A 78 8.40 29.88 25.77
C LYS A 78 8.15 30.59 27.11
N PRO A 79 8.47 31.89 27.30
CA PRO A 79 8.21 32.58 28.58
C PRO A 79 6.72 32.73 28.88
N ILE A 80 5.86 32.85 27.87
CA ILE A 80 4.39 32.92 28.05
C ILE A 80 3.81 31.62 28.65
N HIS A 81 4.50 30.49 28.48
CA HIS A 81 4.07 29.19 29.02
C HIS A 81 4.81 28.79 30.31
N GLU A 82 5.61 29.68 30.91
CA GLU A 82 6.28 29.37 32.19
C GLU A 82 5.24 29.12 33.30
N GLY A 83 5.41 28.00 34.02
CA GLY A 83 4.48 27.57 35.07
C GLY A 83 3.17 26.93 34.59
N LEU A 84 2.93 26.81 33.27
CA LEU A 84 1.75 26.11 32.76
C LEU A 84 1.95 24.59 32.73
N GLU A 85 0.88 23.87 33.07
CA GLU A 85 0.83 22.40 32.97
C GLU A 85 0.97 21.94 31.51
N ILE A 86 1.78 20.91 31.26
CA ILE A 86 1.87 20.27 29.94
C ILE A 86 0.60 19.45 29.72
N LYS A 87 -0.23 19.88 28.77
CA LYS A 87 -1.43 19.18 28.31
C LYS A 87 -1.47 19.12 26.79
N ASP A 88 -2.43 18.41 26.20
CA ASP A 88 -2.76 18.46 24.76
C ASP A 88 -4.23 18.88 24.58
N ILE A 89 -4.68 19.16 23.36
CA ILE A 89 -6.09 19.44 23.06
C ILE A 89 -6.86 18.12 23.05
N GLN A 90 -7.95 18.04 23.83
CA GLN A 90 -8.81 16.85 23.84
C GLN A 90 -9.42 16.62 22.44
N LYS A 91 -9.32 15.38 21.96
CA LYS A 91 -9.97 14.94 20.71
C LYS A 91 -11.50 15.13 20.84
N PRO A 92 -12.17 15.86 19.92
CA PRO A 92 -13.61 16.05 19.99
C PRO A 92 -14.37 14.77 19.63
N ALA A 93 -15.64 14.71 20.06
CA ALA A 93 -16.58 13.65 19.70
C ALA A 93 -16.92 13.68 18.19
N GLY A 94 -17.50 12.60 17.66
CA GLY A 94 -17.85 12.48 16.25
C GLY A 94 -16.63 12.36 15.31
N ILE A 95 -15.49 11.90 15.83
CA ILE A 95 -14.24 11.72 15.05
C ILE A 95 -13.80 10.25 15.12
N VAL A 96 -13.88 9.56 13.99
CA VAL A 96 -13.53 8.13 13.85
C VAL A 96 -12.28 7.94 12.99
N THR A 97 -11.72 6.73 13.01
CA THR A 97 -10.59 6.33 12.17
C THR A 97 -11.05 5.26 11.17
N ALA A 98 -10.68 5.40 9.90
CA ALA A 98 -10.99 4.41 8.86
C ALA A 98 -9.74 4.09 8.03
N TYR A 99 -9.67 2.86 7.52
CA TYR A 99 -8.62 2.46 6.59
C TYR A 99 -8.94 2.92 5.16
N ILE A 100 -7.94 3.47 4.47
CA ILE A 100 -8.05 4.00 3.11
C ILE A 100 -6.90 3.49 2.22
N SER A 101 -7.15 3.47 0.91
CA SER A 101 -6.10 3.36 -0.12
C SER A 101 -5.34 4.68 -0.22
N LYS A 102 -4.00 4.63 -0.11
CA LYS A 102 -3.12 5.81 -0.25
C LYS A 102 -3.19 6.46 -1.63
N ASP A 103 -3.71 5.75 -2.63
CA ASP A 103 -3.71 6.19 -4.04
C ASP A 103 -5.08 6.71 -4.49
N SER A 104 -6.19 6.26 -3.87
CA SER A 104 -7.55 6.70 -4.24
C SER A 104 -8.33 7.38 -3.12
N GLY A 105 -7.88 7.30 -1.87
CA GLY A 105 -8.63 7.77 -0.70
C GLY A 105 -9.90 6.96 -0.36
N LYS A 106 -10.18 5.89 -1.12
CA LYS A 106 -11.35 5.01 -0.98
C LYS A 106 -11.08 3.83 -0.04
N ILE A 107 -12.11 3.03 0.28
CA ILE A 107 -11.98 1.82 1.11
C ILE A 107 -11.02 0.84 0.41
N PRO A 108 -9.94 0.37 1.06
CA PRO A 108 -8.95 -0.47 0.42
C PRO A 108 -9.47 -1.88 0.12
N THR A 109 -8.90 -2.50 -0.90
CA THR A 109 -9.18 -3.89 -1.32
C THR A 109 -7.94 -4.77 -1.15
N GLU A 110 -8.05 -6.07 -1.45
CA GLU A 110 -6.87 -6.95 -1.55
C GLU A 110 -5.90 -6.53 -2.66
N LEU A 111 -6.32 -5.73 -3.64
CA LEU A 111 -5.43 -5.18 -4.67
C LEU A 111 -4.55 -4.07 -4.09
N THR A 112 -5.12 -3.19 -3.26
CA THR A 112 -4.39 -2.16 -2.50
C THR A 112 -3.29 -2.74 -1.62
N LYS A 113 -3.49 -3.94 -1.06
CA LYS A 113 -2.49 -4.65 -0.25
C LYS A 113 -1.41 -5.34 -1.10
N ARG A 114 -1.77 -5.83 -2.29
CA ARG A 114 -0.90 -6.56 -3.23
C ARG A 114 -0.22 -5.67 -4.29
N ASP A 115 -0.31 -4.35 -4.14
CA ASP A 115 0.41 -3.41 -5.00
C ASP A 115 1.94 -3.69 -4.97
N PRO A 116 2.61 -3.66 -6.14
CA PRO A 116 4.04 -3.95 -6.24
C PRO A 116 4.97 -2.98 -5.48
N ARG A 117 4.48 -1.82 -5.04
CA ARG A 117 5.19 -0.84 -4.17
C ARG A 117 5.04 -1.19 -2.69
N GLY A 118 4.41 -2.31 -2.36
CA GLY A 118 4.08 -2.73 -0.99
C GLY A 118 2.71 -2.23 -0.53
N ASN A 119 2.30 -2.62 0.67
CA ASN A 119 0.94 -2.38 1.19
C ASN A 119 0.54 -0.88 1.17
N ARG A 120 -0.42 -0.53 0.31
CA ARG A 120 -0.91 0.85 0.09
C ARG A 120 -2.05 1.25 1.04
N VAL A 121 -2.34 0.48 2.08
CA VAL A 121 -3.31 0.88 3.11
C VAL A 121 -2.71 1.93 4.06
N SER A 122 -3.47 2.99 4.36
CA SER A 122 -3.26 3.93 5.48
C SER A 122 -4.49 3.92 6.40
N SER A 123 -4.36 4.48 7.60
CA SER A 123 -5.49 4.77 8.50
C SER A 123 -5.61 6.27 8.68
N GLU A 124 -6.75 6.86 8.32
CA GLU A 124 -6.99 8.30 8.39
C GLU A 124 -8.14 8.65 9.32
N ILE A 125 -8.17 9.92 9.74
CA ILE A 125 -9.15 10.46 10.69
C ILE A 125 -10.26 11.19 9.92
N PHE A 126 -11.52 10.87 10.25
CA PHE A 126 -12.71 11.41 9.59
C PHE A 126 -13.72 11.96 10.59
N ILE A 127 -14.55 12.90 10.14
CA ILE A 127 -15.81 13.24 10.83
C ILE A 127 -16.77 12.07 10.61
N GLU A 128 -17.45 11.63 11.65
CA GLU A 128 -18.41 10.53 11.60
C GLU A 128 -19.46 10.76 10.49
N GLY A 129 -19.67 9.75 9.64
CA GLY A 129 -20.51 9.84 8.44
C GLY A 129 -19.81 10.37 7.17
N THR A 130 -18.58 10.88 7.26
CA THR A 130 -17.79 11.35 6.09
C THR A 130 -16.67 10.39 5.66
N GLN A 131 -16.70 9.14 6.12
CA GLN A 131 -15.76 8.09 5.69
C GLN A 131 -16.03 7.77 4.21
N PRO A 132 -15.02 7.34 3.43
CA PRO A 132 -15.29 6.81 2.09
C PRO A 132 -16.23 5.60 2.17
N THR A 133 -17.23 5.57 1.29
CA THR A 133 -18.24 4.50 1.20
C THR A 133 -18.05 3.59 -0.02
N THR A 134 -17.15 3.96 -0.93
CA THR A 134 -16.82 3.21 -2.14
C THR A 134 -15.50 2.47 -1.99
N LEU A 135 -15.37 1.35 -2.72
CA LEU A 135 -14.14 0.58 -2.79
C LEU A 135 -13.12 1.24 -3.73
N ASP A 136 -11.86 0.97 -3.45
CA ASP A 136 -10.71 1.34 -4.28
C ASP A 136 -10.81 0.74 -5.69
N ASP A 137 -10.81 1.62 -6.69
CA ASP A 137 -10.92 1.34 -8.13
C ASP A 137 -9.66 1.76 -8.93
N VAL A 138 -8.68 2.35 -8.25
CA VAL A 138 -7.36 2.68 -8.82
C VAL A 138 -6.53 1.41 -9.01
N HIS A 139 -6.42 0.55 -7.99
CA HIS A 139 -5.68 -0.71 -8.13
C HIS A 139 -6.49 -1.74 -8.92
N VAL A 140 -5.88 -2.33 -9.95
CA VAL A 140 -6.47 -3.38 -10.78
C VAL A 140 -5.52 -4.54 -11.00
N GLU A 141 -6.04 -5.76 -10.99
CA GLU A 141 -5.31 -6.95 -11.41
C GLU A 141 -5.53 -7.18 -12.91
N LEU A 142 -4.44 -7.37 -13.65
CA LEU A 142 -4.46 -7.63 -15.09
C LEU A 142 -3.64 -8.88 -15.39
N GLU A 143 -4.09 -9.65 -16.38
CA GLU A 143 -3.31 -10.71 -17.01
C GLU A 143 -2.41 -10.08 -18.08
N VAL A 144 -1.10 -10.16 -17.87
CA VAL A 144 -0.08 -9.49 -18.68
C VAL A 144 1.04 -10.44 -19.05
N THR A 145 1.76 -10.11 -20.11
CA THR A 145 3.05 -10.71 -20.45
C THR A 145 4.12 -9.63 -20.46
N LYS A 146 5.37 -10.01 -20.20
CA LYS A 146 6.53 -9.10 -20.26
C LYS A 146 7.25 -9.25 -21.58
N GLY A 147 7.29 -8.18 -22.37
CA GLY A 147 7.97 -8.13 -23.66
C GLY A 147 9.50 -8.21 -23.51
N ALA A 148 10.19 -8.51 -24.61
CA ALA A 148 11.66 -8.50 -24.66
C ALA A 148 12.26 -7.09 -24.46
N ASP A 149 11.47 -6.04 -24.67
CA ASP A 149 11.79 -4.64 -24.33
C ASP A 149 11.62 -4.31 -22.84
N GLY A 150 11.18 -5.28 -22.03
CA GLY A 150 10.95 -5.16 -20.59
C GLY A 150 9.61 -4.53 -20.21
N LYS A 151 8.76 -4.13 -21.17
CA LYS A 151 7.43 -3.58 -20.88
C LYS A 151 6.40 -4.68 -20.60
N TYR A 152 5.31 -4.28 -19.95
CA TYR A 152 4.13 -5.12 -19.81
C TYR A 152 3.12 -4.87 -20.94
N TYR A 153 2.54 -5.95 -21.43
CA TYR A 153 1.49 -5.96 -22.46
C TYR A 153 0.28 -6.73 -21.95
N LEU A 154 -0.93 -6.29 -22.28
CA LEU A 154 -2.15 -7.03 -21.98
C LEU A 154 -2.14 -8.37 -22.71
N ALA A 155 -2.34 -9.46 -21.98
CA ALA A 155 -2.36 -10.80 -22.55
C ALA A 155 -3.53 -10.97 -23.54
N THR A 156 -3.32 -11.82 -24.54
CA THR A 156 -4.30 -12.18 -25.57
C THR A 156 -4.46 -13.70 -25.66
N GLU A 157 -5.40 -14.18 -26.48
CA GLU A 157 -5.54 -15.61 -26.76
C GLU A 157 -4.34 -16.25 -27.48
N PHE A 158 -3.41 -15.43 -27.99
CA PHE A 158 -2.17 -15.84 -28.64
C PHE A 158 -0.96 -15.82 -27.70
N THR A 159 -1.08 -15.14 -26.54
CA THR A 159 -0.03 -15.11 -25.52
C THR A 159 0.20 -16.52 -24.97
N PRO A 160 1.43 -17.06 -25.00
CA PRO A 160 1.74 -18.35 -24.40
C PRO A 160 1.39 -18.36 -22.90
N LYS A 161 0.61 -19.35 -22.45
CA LYS A 161 0.06 -19.39 -21.08
C LYS A 161 1.13 -19.43 -19.99
N ASP A 162 2.30 -19.97 -20.30
CA ASP A 162 3.51 -19.99 -19.47
C ASP A 162 4.13 -18.59 -19.25
N LYS A 163 3.77 -17.61 -20.07
CA LYS A 163 4.24 -16.21 -20.00
C LYS A 163 3.19 -15.23 -19.45
N VAL A 164 1.98 -15.69 -19.17
CA VAL A 164 0.91 -14.86 -18.58
C VAL A 164 1.11 -14.80 -17.06
N GLU A 165 1.38 -13.61 -16.53
CA GLU A 165 1.36 -13.34 -15.09
C GLU A 165 0.15 -12.47 -14.71
N LYS A 166 -0.40 -12.71 -13.51
CA LYS A 166 -1.38 -11.80 -12.89
C LYS A 166 -0.63 -10.77 -12.07
N ARG A 167 -0.80 -9.49 -12.40
CA ARG A 167 -0.09 -8.40 -11.75
C ARG A 167 -1.04 -7.26 -11.39
N VAL A 168 -0.81 -6.65 -10.23
CA VAL A 168 -1.51 -5.43 -9.80
C VAL A 168 -0.84 -4.21 -10.43
N PHE A 169 -1.66 -3.34 -11.00
CA PHE A 169 -1.30 -2.04 -11.58
C PHE A 169 -2.22 -0.96 -11.02
N ILE A 170 -1.88 0.31 -11.23
CA ILE A 170 -2.75 1.45 -10.96
C ILE A 170 -3.36 2.02 -12.25
N LYS A 171 -4.60 2.47 -12.15
CA LYS A 171 -5.29 3.30 -13.15
C LYS A 171 -5.17 4.77 -12.75
N ARG A 172 -5.09 5.64 -13.75
CA ARG A 172 -5.14 7.09 -13.55
C ARG A 172 -5.95 7.74 -14.67
N GLU A 173 -6.96 8.52 -14.31
CA GLU A 173 -7.83 9.21 -15.27
C GLU A 173 -7.15 10.46 -15.86
N HIS A 174 -6.45 11.21 -15.02
CA HIS A 174 -5.72 12.40 -15.43
C HIS A 174 -4.31 12.07 -15.94
N LYS A 175 -3.93 12.60 -17.10
CA LYS A 175 -2.56 12.53 -17.62
C LYS A 175 -1.82 13.82 -17.24
N TYR A 176 -0.66 13.66 -16.63
CA TYR A 176 0.23 14.77 -16.30
C TYR A 176 1.30 14.92 -17.39
N ASP A 177 1.70 16.16 -17.70
CA ASP A 177 2.80 16.45 -18.63
C ASP A 177 4.20 16.20 -18.01
N VAL A 178 4.23 15.95 -16.69
CA VAL A 178 5.44 15.58 -15.94
C VAL A 178 5.41 14.10 -15.61
N LYS A 179 6.59 13.46 -15.65
CA LYS A 179 6.76 12.07 -15.22
C LYS A 179 6.63 11.98 -13.70
N LEU A 180 5.76 11.10 -13.21
CA LEU A 180 5.59 10.79 -11.79
C LEU A 180 6.32 9.50 -11.40
N GLU A 181 6.63 9.35 -10.11
CA GLU A 181 7.33 8.17 -9.58
C GLU A 181 6.52 6.87 -9.75
N ASP A 182 5.19 6.97 -9.68
CA ASP A 182 4.25 5.87 -9.79
C ASP A 182 3.87 5.52 -11.24
N ASP A 183 4.32 6.29 -12.24
CA ASP A 183 4.09 6.01 -13.67
C ASP A 183 4.56 4.61 -14.10
N ALA A 184 5.60 4.10 -13.44
CA ALA A 184 6.15 2.76 -13.68
C ALA A 184 5.18 1.61 -13.32
N TYR A 185 4.07 1.93 -12.63
CA TYR A 185 3.06 0.98 -12.17
C TYR A 185 1.69 1.19 -12.84
N LEU A 186 1.59 2.12 -13.80
CA LEU A 186 0.39 2.32 -14.59
C LEU A 186 0.02 1.06 -15.38
N ALA A 187 -1.29 0.79 -15.48
CA ALA A 187 -1.82 -0.31 -16.27
C ALA A 187 -1.41 -0.18 -17.75
N PRO A 188 -0.89 -1.27 -18.38
CA PRO A 188 -0.54 -1.24 -19.79
C PRO A 188 -1.78 -1.10 -20.68
N THR A 189 -1.66 -0.31 -21.74
CA THR A 189 -2.75 -0.09 -22.72
C THR A 189 -2.55 -0.89 -24.02
N GLU A 190 -1.32 -1.31 -24.30
CA GLU A 190 -0.98 -2.10 -25.48
C GLU A 190 -1.24 -3.60 -25.24
N LYS A 191 -1.74 -4.29 -26.27
CA LYS A 191 -1.90 -5.75 -26.26
C LYS A 191 -0.62 -6.44 -26.71
N ASP A 192 -0.43 -7.69 -26.27
CA ASP A 192 0.66 -8.54 -26.75
C ASP A 192 0.64 -8.61 -28.29
N PRO A 193 1.75 -8.26 -28.98
CA PRO A 193 1.82 -8.29 -30.45
C PRO A 193 1.92 -9.71 -31.05
N THR A 194 2.03 -10.76 -30.23
CA THR A 194 2.08 -12.17 -30.66
C THR A 194 0.88 -12.52 -31.55
N LYS A 195 1.14 -13.11 -32.73
CA LYS A 195 0.12 -13.41 -33.75
C LYS A 195 -0.35 -14.87 -33.73
N PRO A 196 -1.48 -15.21 -34.38
CA PRO A 196 -1.97 -16.59 -34.48
C PRO A 196 -0.93 -17.60 -35.02
N GLU A 197 -0.02 -17.13 -35.86
CA GLU A 197 1.03 -17.91 -36.53
C GLU A 197 2.19 -18.30 -35.58
N ASP A 198 2.36 -17.60 -34.46
CA ASP A 198 3.41 -17.84 -33.45
C ASP A 198 2.99 -18.84 -32.36
N LYS A 199 1.81 -19.45 -32.45
CA LYS A 199 1.46 -20.57 -31.57
C LYS A 199 2.51 -21.67 -31.71
N PRO A 200 3.10 -22.17 -30.60
CA PRO A 200 3.90 -23.40 -30.65
C PRO A 200 3.04 -24.50 -31.29
N GLN A 201 3.44 -24.98 -32.46
CA GLN A 201 2.74 -26.08 -33.11
C GLN A 201 2.80 -27.29 -32.17
N THR A 202 1.66 -27.62 -31.57
CA THR A 202 1.46 -28.95 -30.97
C THR A 202 1.57 -29.95 -32.10
N LYS A 203 2.79 -30.49 -32.27
CA LYS A 203 3.10 -31.55 -33.21
C LYS A 203 2.05 -32.66 -33.01
N PRO A 204 1.29 -33.06 -34.05
CA PRO A 204 0.37 -34.17 -33.91
C PRO A 204 1.14 -35.42 -33.49
N GLU A 205 0.69 -36.07 -32.42
CA GLU A 205 1.22 -37.40 -32.08
C GLU A 205 0.85 -38.35 -33.23
N THR A 206 1.87 -38.94 -33.85
CA THR A 206 1.69 -39.88 -34.95
C THR A 206 0.93 -41.12 -34.44
N PRO A 207 -0.20 -41.50 -35.06
CA PRO A 207 -0.87 -42.75 -34.70
C PRO A 207 0.06 -43.95 -34.93
N GLY A 208 0.34 -44.70 -33.87
CA GLY A 208 1.15 -45.91 -33.95
C GLY A 208 0.39 -47.04 -34.63
N THR A 209 0.84 -47.45 -35.82
CA THR A 209 0.29 -48.59 -36.55
C THR A 209 0.77 -49.91 -35.94
N THR A 210 -0.15 -50.72 -35.41
CA THR A 210 0.00 -52.19 -35.38
C THR A 210 -1.31 -52.90 -35.73
N THR A 211 -1.20 -53.83 -36.68
CA THR A 211 -2.30 -54.63 -37.28
C THR A 211 -2.55 -55.90 -36.44
N PRO A 212 -3.79 -56.46 -36.40
CA PRO A 212 -4.17 -57.46 -35.39
C PRO A 212 -3.97 -58.92 -35.82
N SER A 213 -4.09 -59.84 -34.85
CA SER A 213 -4.43 -61.26 -35.09
C SER A 213 -5.22 -61.84 -33.91
N GLY A 214 -6.14 -62.77 -34.18
CA GLY A 214 -6.88 -63.55 -33.18
C GLY A 214 -6.02 -64.67 -32.56
N THR A 215 -6.55 -65.65 -31.80
CA THR A 215 -7.95 -66.05 -31.51
C THR A 215 -7.91 -67.07 -30.36
N GLY A 216 -8.98 -67.22 -29.56
CA GLY A 216 -9.33 -68.54 -28.99
C GLY A 216 -9.48 -68.71 -27.47
N THR A 217 -10.73 -68.97 -27.07
CA THR A 217 -11.14 -70.17 -26.29
C THR A 217 -10.82 -70.30 -24.78
N THR A 218 -11.83 -69.99 -23.94
CA THR A 218 -12.16 -70.59 -22.61
C THR A 218 -12.48 -72.11 -22.75
N PRO A 219 -12.66 -72.97 -21.69
CA PRO A 219 -13.12 -72.66 -20.32
C PRO A 219 -12.55 -73.50 -19.12
N GLY A 220 -12.94 -73.10 -17.89
CA GLY A 220 -12.99 -73.94 -16.68
C GLY A 220 -11.77 -73.91 -15.75
N GLY A 221 -11.89 -73.98 -14.42
CA GLY A 221 -13.09 -73.95 -13.56
C GLY A 221 -12.76 -74.12 -12.05
N THR A 222 -13.68 -73.68 -11.18
CA THR A 222 -13.89 -74.09 -9.75
C THR A 222 -12.72 -74.14 -8.73
N GLY A 223 -12.87 -73.46 -7.57
CA GLY A 223 -12.21 -73.90 -6.33
C GLY A 223 -11.97 -72.89 -5.19
N THR A 224 -12.91 -72.81 -4.23
CA THR A 224 -12.72 -72.64 -2.76
C THR A 224 -11.68 -71.67 -2.14
N THR A 225 -12.21 -70.70 -1.36
CA THR A 225 -11.66 -70.15 -0.09
C THR A 225 -11.76 -71.18 1.07
N PRO A 226 -11.28 -70.96 2.34
CA PRO A 226 -10.62 -69.79 2.95
C PRO A 226 -9.40 -70.03 3.91
N GLY A 227 -8.71 -68.96 4.31
CA GLY A 227 -8.25 -68.76 5.70
C GLY A 227 -6.73 -68.68 6.01
N GLY A 228 -6.38 -67.86 7.02
CA GLY A 228 -5.04 -67.76 7.65
C GLY A 228 -4.20 -66.54 7.19
N THR A 229 -4.17 -65.40 7.89
CA THR A 229 -3.35 -65.05 9.08
C THR A 229 -1.83 -65.08 8.86
N ASP A 230 -1.18 -63.92 8.87
CA ASP A 230 0.28 -63.75 8.79
C ASP A 230 0.80 -62.75 9.85
N PRO A 231 1.82 -63.08 10.65
CA PRO A 231 2.42 -62.17 11.65
C PRO A 231 3.93 -61.89 11.45
N THR A 232 4.40 -60.79 12.06
CA THR A 232 5.83 -60.37 12.17
C THR A 232 6.42 -59.75 10.88
N LYS A 233 7.46 -58.89 10.86
CA LYS A 233 8.44 -58.43 11.87
C LYS A 233 8.93 -56.96 11.55
N PRO A 234 10.12 -56.46 12.02
CA PRO A 234 10.27 -55.20 12.79
C PRO A 234 10.72 -53.97 11.98
N GLY A 235 10.92 -52.80 12.60
CA GLY A 235 11.23 -51.54 11.90
C GLY A 235 12.32 -50.63 12.50
N SER A 236 12.26 -49.35 12.07
CA SER A 236 13.00 -48.14 12.50
C SER A 236 14.51 -48.04 12.19
N PRO A 237 15.11 -46.81 12.12
CA PRO A 237 14.52 -45.46 12.38
C PRO A 237 14.74 -44.35 11.31
N ASN A 238 13.93 -43.28 11.41
CA ASN A 238 14.12 -41.85 11.03
C ASN A 238 14.61 -41.50 9.59
N ASP A 239 14.09 -40.48 8.88
CA ASP A 239 13.24 -39.31 9.17
C ASP A 239 12.57 -38.86 7.81
N PRO A 240 12.02 -37.65 7.51
CA PRO A 240 11.81 -36.43 8.32
C PRO A 240 10.42 -35.72 8.17
N THR A 241 10.26 -34.60 8.91
CA THR A 241 9.42 -33.40 8.63
C THR A 241 7.96 -33.52 8.15
N ASN A 242 6.99 -33.09 8.99
CA ASN A 242 5.91 -32.18 8.55
C ASN A 242 5.27 -31.42 9.74
N PRO A 243 5.32 -30.07 9.80
CA PRO A 243 4.64 -29.30 10.85
C PRO A 243 3.15 -29.03 10.52
N THR A 244 2.31 -29.04 11.55
CA THR A 244 0.88 -28.75 11.47
C THR A 244 0.55 -27.30 11.10
N LYS A 245 -0.45 -27.15 10.22
CA LYS A 245 -1.12 -25.91 9.77
C LYS A 245 -1.53 -24.99 10.95
N PRO A 246 -1.08 -23.72 10.99
CA PRO A 246 -1.68 -22.69 11.85
C PRO A 246 -3.07 -22.26 11.34
N GLY A 247 -4.00 -22.00 12.26
CA GLY A 247 -5.33 -21.45 11.96
C GLY A 247 -5.35 -19.92 11.90
N ASP A 248 -6.44 -19.36 11.37
CA ASP A 248 -6.62 -17.91 11.22
C ASP A 248 -6.65 -17.17 12.56
N PRO A 249 -6.04 -15.98 12.67
CA PRO A 249 -6.04 -15.21 13.91
C PRO A 249 -7.39 -14.53 14.15
N THR A 250 -8.08 -14.93 15.22
CA THR A 250 -9.24 -14.20 15.74
C THR A 250 -8.84 -12.80 16.25
N PRO A 251 -9.64 -11.75 15.98
CA PRO A 251 -9.35 -10.41 16.46
C PRO A 251 -9.51 -10.33 17.99
N PRO A 252 -8.71 -9.49 18.69
CA PRO A 252 -8.77 -9.36 20.14
C PRO A 252 -10.07 -8.65 20.59
N PRO A 253 -10.58 -8.96 21.81
CA PRO A 253 -11.81 -8.37 22.30
C PRO A 253 -11.65 -6.88 22.64
N VAL A 254 -12.61 -6.07 22.21
CA VAL A 254 -12.71 -4.65 22.56
C VAL A 254 -12.99 -4.51 24.05
N LYS A 255 -12.08 -3.87 24.80
CA LYS A 255 -12.36 -3.43 26.17
C LYS A 255 -13.18 -2.13 26.13
N PRO A 256 -14.25 -2.00 26.95
CA PRO A 256 -14.86 -0.71 27.19
C PRO A 256 -13.88 0.17 27.95
N ASN A 257 -13.71 1.43 27.53
CA ASN A 257 -12.79 2.37 28.15
C ASN A 257 -13.55 3.29 29.12
N PRO A 258 -12.98 3.63 30.30
CA PRO A 258 -13.54 4.65 31.19
C PRO A 258 -13.40 6.07 30.61
#